data_AF-R7UFX8-F1
#
_entry.id   AF-R7UFX8-F1
#
_cell.length_a   1.000
_cell.length_b   1.000
_cell.length_c   1.000
_cell.angle_alpha   90.00
_cell.angle_beta   90.00
_cell.angle_gamma   90.00
#
_symmetry.space_group_name_H-M   'P 1'
#
loop_
_entity.id
_entity.type
_entity.pdbx_description
1 polymer ?
#
loop_
_entity_poly.entity_id
_entity_poly.type
_entity_poly.pdbx_seq_one_letter_code
_entity_poly.pdbx_strand_id
1 'polypeptide(L)'
;FSLQMQSRFDGNMGFPGGLMDKGPQETPVEALNRELVEEINLDLSRFACQQEDILLTHVNHSKKLVTYFYAKEVNLVEFSEIEKAVLDSEEWGTETYGVLRVPLFTMSDGYRGFPVFLANKFAGNARIQLLKAITAKNILSEDEVN
;
A
#
# COMPACT_ATOMS: atom_id res chain seq x y z
N PHE A 1 -12.06 -7.18 7.01
CA PHE A 1 -11.16 -6.09 6.58
C PHE A 1 -10.78 -6.27 5.12
N SER A 2 -10.46 -5.18 4.41
CA SER A 2 -9.86 -5.22 3.08
C SER A 2 -8.61 -4.34 3.10
N LEU A 3 -7.54 -4.80 2.47
CA LEU A 3 -6.29 -4.03 2.29
C LEU A 3 -6.04 -3.90 0.79
N GLN A 4 -5.63 -2.71 0.35
CA GLN A 4 -5.31 -2.43 -1.04
C GLN A 4 -3.80 -2.51 -1.27
N MET A 5 -3.39 -3.21 -2.32
CA MET A 5 -2.05 -3.15 -2.89
C MET A 5 -2.17 -2.88 -4.39
N GLN A 6 -1.05 -2.67 -5.07
CA GLN A 6 -1.02 -2.50 -6.52
C GLN A 6 0.06 -3.37 -7.19
N SER A 7 -0.22 -3.74 -8.44
CA SER A 7 0.78 -4.28 -9.36
C SER A 7 1.57 -3.13 -9.96
N ARG A 8 2.89 -3.19 -9.85
CA ARG A 8 3.81 -2.17 -10.35
C ARG A 8 4.36 -2.53 -11.71
N PHE A 9 4.95 -1.54 -12.38
CA PHE A 9 5.55 -1.71 -13.70
C PHE A 9 6.63 -2.80 -13.79
N ASP A 10 7.31 -3.08 -12.67
CA ASP A 10 8.37 -4.07 -12.56
C ASP A 10 7.87 -5.50 -12.29
N GLY A 11 6.55 -5.71 -12.29
CA GLY A 11 5.90 -6.99 -12.05
C GLY A 11 5.85 -7.41 -10.58
N ASN A 12 6.24 -6.53 -9.65
CA ASN A 12 6.12 -6.77 -8.21
C ASN A 12 4.83 -6.17 -7.65
N MET A 13 4.38 -6.71 -6.51
CA MET A 13 3.33 -6.08 -5.71
C MET A 13 3.92 -5.04 -4.74
N GLY A 14 3.24 -3.92 -4.61
CA GLY A 14 3.61 -2.84 -3.69
C GLY A 14 2.39 -2.11 -3.16
N PHE A 15 2.64 -1.07 -2.38
CA PHE A 15 1.60 -0.12 -1.98
C PHE A 15 1.69 1.11 -2.89
N PRO A 16 0.56 1.83 -3.07
CA PRO A 16 0.60 3.15 -3.68
C PRO A 16 1.51 4.13 -2.93
N GLY A 17 2.20 4.98 -3.68
CA GLY A 17 3.17 5.96 -3.21
C GLY A 17 4.52 5.85 -3.93
N GLY A 18 5.36 6.87 -3.78
CA GLY A 18 6.63 6.94 -4.48
C GLY A 18 7.73 7.67 -3.74
N LEU A 19 8.68 8.19 -4.51
CA LEU A 19 9.84 8.90 -3.97
C LEU A 19 9.52 10.36 -3.75
N MET A 20 10.17 10.95 -2.76
CA MET A 20 10.14 12.40 -2.62
C MET A 20 10.85 13.06 -3.80
N ASP A 21 10.29 14.17 -4.27
CA ASP A 21 10.89 15.00 -5.29
C ASP A 21 12.20 15.61 -4.79
N LYS A 22 13.16 15.78 -5.71
CA LYS A 22 14.44 16.44 -5.41
C LYS A 22 14.32 17.97 -5.32
N GLY A 23 13.12 18.51 -5.53
CA GLY A 23 12.78 19.92 -5.64
C GLY A 23 12.53 20.60 -4.27
N PRO A 24 11.56 21.52 -4.14
CA PRO A 24 11.30 22.21 -2.88
C PRO A 24 11.11 21.21 -1.73
N GLN A 25 11.40 21.64 -0.51
CA GLN A 25 11.26 20.80 0.68
C GLN A 25 9.78 20.44 0.90
N GLU A 26 9.37 19.29 0.37
CA GLU A 26 8.16 18.59 0.78
C GLU A 26 8.46 17.71 2.00
N THR A 27 7.45 17.53 2.84
CA THR A 27 7.43 16.53 3.90
C THR A 27 7.08 15.16 3.31
N PRO A 28 7.42 14.04 3.99
CA PRO A 28 7.05 12.72 3.50
C PRO A 28 5.55 12.51 3.25
N VAL A 29 4.68 13.19 4.02
CA VAL A 29 3.21 13.09 3.85
C VAL A 29 2.70 13.93 2.67
N GLU A 30 3.32 15.07 2.38
CA GLU A 30 3.03 15.86 1.18
C GLU A 30 3.41 15.09 -0.08
N ALA A 31 4.62 14.52 -0.09
CA ALA A 31 5.09 13.63 -1.15
C ALA A 31 4.12 12.45 -1.37
N LEU A 32 3.74 11.77 -0.28
CA LEU A 32 2.79 10.67 -0.34
C LEU A 32 1.47 11.10 -0.97
N ASN A 33 0.87 12.21 -0.53
CA ASN A 33 -0.43 12.63 -1.05
C ASN A 33 -0.38 12.99 -2.53
N ARG A 34 0.72 13.59 -3.01
CA ARG A 34 0.96 13.83 -4.45
C ARG A 34 0.96 12.51 -5.22
N GLU A 35 1.77 11.55 -4.78
CA GLU A 35 1.89 10.23 -5.42
C GLU A 35 0.57 9.46 -5.40
N LEU A 36 -0.23 9.57 -4.34
CA LEU A 36 -1.56 8.95 -4.28
C LEU A 36 -2.56 9.57 -5.28
N VAL A 37 -2.40 10.83 -5.67
CA VAL A 37 -3.19 11.41 -6.75
C VAL A 37 -2.73 10.84 -8.10
N GLU A 38 -1.42 10.78 -8.32
CA GLU A 38 -0.81 10.31 -9.58
C GLU A 38 -1.13 8.82 -9.83
N GLU A 39 -0.93 7.96 -8.82
CA GLU A 39 -1.05 6.51 -8.95
C GLU A 39 -2.49 5.98 -8.85
N ILE A 40 -3.31 6.54 -7.95
CA ILE A 40 -4.65 6.00 -7.63
C ILE A 40 -5.78 7.03 -7.71
N ASN A 41 -5.51 8.24 -8.21
CA ASN A 41 -6.49 9.33 -8.33
C ASN A 41 -7.22 9.62 -7.00
N LEU A 42 -6.46 9.64 -5.89
CA LEU A 42 -7.04 9.82 -4.56
C LEU A 42 -7.65 11.22 -4.39
N ASP A 43 -8.92 11.29 -3.98
CA ASP A 43 -9.56 12.55 -3.60
C ASP A 43 -9.01 13.06 -2.25
N LEU A 44 -8.01 13.95 -2.32
CA LEU A 44 -7.34 14.51 -1.15
C LEU A 44 -8.29 15.36 -0.27
N SER A 45 -9.42 15.86 -0.80
CA SER A 45 -10.38 16.60 0.03
C SER A 45 -11.07 15.72 1.07
N ARG A 46 -11.07 14.40 0.84
CA ARG A 46 -11.73 13.40 1.69
C ARG A 46 -10.73 12.46 2.35
N PHE A 47 -9.69 12.06 1.61
CA PHE A 47 -8.87 10.90 1.96
C PHE A 47 -7.39 11.22 2.16
N ALA A 48 -6.99 12.49 2.16
CA ALA A 48 -5.61 12.87 2.40
C ALA A 48 -5.03 12.18 3.64
N CYS A 49 -3.88 11.56 3.47
CA CYS A 49 -3.05 11.05 4.56
C CYS A 49 -2.53 12.22 5.39
N GLN A 50 -2.51 12.02 6.70
CA GLN A 50 -1.95 12.96 7.67
C GLN A 50 -0.67 12.40 8.27
N GLN A 51 0.12 13.24 8.95
CA GLN A 51 1.36 12.81 9.58
C GLN A 51 1.11 11.70 10.63
N GLU A 52 -0.04 11.73 11.28
CA GLU A 52 -0.48 10.79 12.30
C GLU A 52 -0.86 9.42 11.72
N ASP A 53 -1.10 9.33 10.40
CA ASP A 53 -1.40 8.07 9.72
C ASP A 53 -0.14 7.19 9.53
N ILE A 54 1.04 7.68 9.94
CA ILE A 54 2.28 6.93 9.86
C ILE A 54 2.24 5.69 10.75
N LEU A 55 2.58 4.54 10.17
CA LEU A 55 2.58 3.25 10.85
C LEU A 55 3.98 2.70 11.07
N LEU A 56 4.86 2.84 10.09
CA LEU A 56 6.21 2.29 10.12
C LEU A 56 7.18 3.20 9.38
N THR A 57 8.36 3.41 9.98
CA THR A 57 9.53 3.94 9.26
C THR A 57 10.60 2.86 9.21
N HIS A 58 11.18 2.66 8.04
CA HIS A 58 12.27 1.71 7.86
C HIS A 58 13.46 2.37 7.18
N VAL A 59 14.66 2.17 7.76
CA VAL A 59 15.92 2.69 7.24
C VAL A 59 16.69 1.55 6.58
N ASN A 60 16.98 1.70 5.29
CA ASN A 60 17.87 0.83 4.55
C ASN A 60 19.23 1.53 4.37
N HIS A 61 20.17 1.22 5.27
CA HIS A 61 21.52 1.80 5.24
C HIS A 61 22.29 1.47 3.95
N SER A 62 22.13 0.26 3.41
CA SER A 62 22.84 -0.17 2.20
C SER A 62 22.42 0.63 0.95
N LYS A 63 21.13 0.95 0.85
CA LYS A 63 20.56 1.75 -0.25
C LYS A 63 20.51 3.25 0.05
N LYS A 64 20.93 3.66 1.26
CA LYS A 64 20.77 5.04 1.77
C LYS A 64 19.34 5.57 1.58
N LEU A 65 18.35 4.71 1.88
CA LEU A 65 16.93 4.97 1.65
C LEU A 65 16.17 4.89 2.97
N VAL A 66 15.27 5.85 3.21
CA VAL A 66 14.26 5.77 4.27
C VAL A 66 12.90 5.60 3.61
N THR A 67 12.13 4.63 4.06
CA THR A 67 10.75 4.41 3.61
C THR A 67 9.80 4.71 4.75
N TYR A 68 8.82 5.56 4.49
CA TYR A 68 7.73 5.91 5.40
C TYR A 68 6.47 5.18 4.92
N PHE A 69 5.81 4.46 5.82
CA PHE A 69 4.63 3.67 5.50
C PHE A 69 3.45 4.15 6.33
N TYR A 70 2.37 4.52 5.64
CA TYR A 70 1.16 5.10 6.21
C TYR A 70 -0.01 4.14 6.04
N ALA A 71 -0.98 4.22 6.94
CA ALA A 71 -2.19 3.41 6.90
C ALA A 71 -3.43 4.28 7.13
N LYS A 72 -4.16 4.57 6.04
CA LYS A 72 -5.43 5.29 6.07
C LYS A 72 -6.60 4.31 6.17
N GLU A 73 -7.40 4.43 7.22
CA GLU A 73 -8.64 3.66 7.36
C GLU A 73 -9.81 4.40 6.71
N VAL A 74 -10.61 3.66 5.94
CA VAL A 74 -11.83 4.14 5.28
C VAL A 74 -12.91 3.07 5.41
N ASN A 75 -14.17 3.46 5.25
CA ASN A 75 -15.26 2.48 5.21
C ASN A 75 -15.30 1.73 3.87
N LEU A 76 -16.07 0.64 3.76
CA LEU A 76 -16.07 -0.21 2.57
C LEU A 76 -16.63 0.47 1.31
N VAL A 77 -17.52 1.45 1.47
CA VAL A 77 -18.06 2.23 0.34
C VAL A 77 -16.96 3.13 -0.21
N GLU A 78 -16.29 3.88 0.66
CA GLU A 78 -15.13 4.72 0.30
C GLU A 78 -13.98 3.89 -0.29
N PHE A 79 -13.70 2.71 0.26
CA PHE A 79 -12.71 1.79 -0.29
C PHE A 79 -13.03 1.42 -1.74
N SER A 80 -14.31 1.11 -2.04
CA SER A 80 -14.73 0.81 -3.40
C SER A 80 -14.71 2.03 -4.33
N GLU A 81 -14.93 3.23 -3.80
CA GLU A 81 -14.79 4.48 -4.56
C GLU A 81 -13.33 4.69 -4.98
N ILE A 82 -12.39 4.53 -4.05
CA ILE A 82 -10.95 4.64 -4.30
C ILE A 82 -10.51 3.60 -5.36
N GLU A 83 -10.93 2.34 -5.24
CA GLU A 83 -10.58 1.31 -6.22
C GLU A 83 -11.04 1.63 -7.64
N LYS A 84 -12.21 2.27 -7.80
CA LYS A 84 -12.74 2.64 -9.11
C LYS A 84 -12.00 3.84 -9.70
N ALA A 85 -11.61 4.80 -8.85
CA ALA A 85 -10.92 6.02 -9.27
C ALA A 85 -9.55 5.74 -9.91
N VAL A 86 -8.91 4.62 -9.57
CA VAL A 86 -7.63 4.17 -10.13
C VAL A 86 -7.65 4.10 -11.66
N LEU A 87 -8.78 3.74 -12.28
CA LEU A 87 -8.86 3.65 -13.74
C LEU A 87 -8.73 5.02 -14.44
N ASP A 88 -8.91 6.10 -13.68
CA ASP A 88 -8.78 7.49 -14.14
C ASP A 88 -7.46 8.13 -13.64
N SER A 89 -6.55 7.37 -13.03
CA SER A 89 -5.26 7.90 -12.54
C SER A 89 -4.27 8.17 -13.68
N GLU A 90 -3.35 9.09 -13.45
CA GLU A 90 -2.33 9.47 -14.44
C GLU A 90 -1.43 8.29 -14.80
N GLU A 91 -1.10 7.47 -13.79
CA GLU A 91 -0.12 6.40 -13.95
C GLU A 91 -0.74 5.02 -14.24
N TRP A 92 -2.04 4.98 -14.50
CA TRP A 92 -2.73 3.78 -14.95
C TRP A 92 -2.16 3.30 -16.30
N GLY A 93 -1.57 2.11 -16.29
CA GLY A 93 -0.99 1.47 -17.47
C GLY A 93 0.45 1.88 -17.77
N THR A 94 1.09 2.68 -16.92
CA THR A 94 2.50 3.07 -17.03
C THR A 94 3.31 2.58 -15.84
N GLU A 95 3.14 3.19 -14.66
CA GLU A 95 3.84 2.82 -13.43
C GLU A 95 3.04 1.79 -12.61
N THR A 96 1.70 1.84 -12.73
CA THR A 96 0.77 0.96 -12.04
C THR A 96 -0.11 0.20 -13.03
N TYR A 97 -0.40 -1.07 -12.75
CA TYR A 97 -1.15 -1.96 -13.65
C TYR A 97 -2.42 -2.55 -13.03
N GLY A 98 -2.85 -2.06 -11.87
CA GLY A 98 -3.98 -2.66 -11.15
C GLY A 98 -3.86 -2.53 -9.64
N VAL A 99 -4.94 -2.09 -9.00
CA VAL A 99 -5.13 -2.34 -7.57
C VAL A 99 -5.73 -3.72 -7.34
N LEU A 100 -5.43 -4.29 -6.19
CA LEU A 100 -5.91 -5.59 -5.75
C LEU A 100 -6.19 -5.57 -4.26
N ARG A 101 -7.19 -6.36 -3.85
CA ARG A 101 -7.46 -6.63 -2.44
C ARG A 101 -6.62 -7.80 -1.96
N VAL A 102 -5.93 -7.61 -0.83
CA VAL A 102 -5.21 -8.70 -0.16
C VAL A 102 -6.22 -9.73 0.37
N PRO A 103 -6.13 -11.01 -0.01
CA PRO A 103 -7.02 -12.05 0.50
C PRO A 103 -6.60 -12.41 1.92
N LEU A 104 -7.30 -11.90 2.93
CA LEU A 104 -7.02 -12.14 4.36
C LEU A 104 -7.65 -13.43 4.90
N PHE A 105 -7.83 -14.44 4.04
CA PHE A 105 -8.41 -15.72 4.39
C PHE A 105 -7.53 -16.85 3.89
N THR A 106 -7.61 -18.00 4.56
CA THR A 106 -7.00 -19.25 4.09
C THR A 106 -8.11 -20.24 3.80
N MET A 107 -8.10 -20.82 2.61
CA MET A 107 -9.06 -21.84 2.19
C MET A 107 -8.90 -23.11 3.04
N SER A 108 -9.89 -24.00 2.99
CA SER A 108 -9.90 -25.25 3.78
C SER A 108 -8.74 -26.22 3.50
N ASP A 109 -7.97 -26.00 2.43
CA ASP A 109 -6.74 -26.75 2.13
C ASP A 109 -5.50 -26.23 2.89
N GLY A 110 -5.65 -25.16 3.68
CA GLY A 110 -4.56 -24.56 4.44
C GLY A 110 -3.54 -23.80 3.59
N TYR A 111 -3.78 -23.62 2.29
CA TYR A 111 -2.78 -23.09 1.36
C TYR A 111 -3.31 -21.92 0.52
N ARG A 112 -4.44 -22.07 -0.18
CA ARG A 112 -4.95 -21.01 -1.06
C ARG A 112 -5.47 -19.81 -0.25
N GLY A 113 -5.33 -18.61 -0.81
CA GLY A 113 -5.70 -17.35 -0.15
C GLY A 113 -4.45 -16.57 0.29
N PHE A 114 -4.39 -16.15 1.55
CA PHE A 114 -3.30 -15.35 2.10
C PHE A 114 -1.91 -15.99 1.94
N PRO A 115 -1.70 -17.30 2.20
CA PRO A 115 -0.37 -17.90 2.08
C PRO A 115 0.17 -17.86 0.64
N VAL A 116 -0.68 -18.20 -0.35
CA VAL A 116 -0.32 -18.07 -1.77
C VAL A 116 -0.10 -16.62 -2.17
N PHE A 117 -0.90 -15.68 -1.64
CA PHE A 117 -0.70 -14.26 -1.89
C PHE A 117 0.69 -13.79 -1.44
N LEU A 118 1.13 -14.20 -0.25
CA LEU A 118 2.45 -13.89 0.30
C LEU A 118 3.63 -14.54 -0.44
N ALA A 119 3.37 -15.52 -1.30
CA ALA A 119 4.38 -16.19 -2.14
C ALA A 119 4.67 -15.45 -3.46
N ASN A 120 3.91 -14.41 -3.79
CA ASN A 120 4.21 -13.53 -4.92
C ASN A 120 5.46 -12.67 -4.67
N LYS A 121 5.90 -11.96 -5.70
CA LYS A 121 7.01 -11.00 -5.58
C LYS A 121 6.50 -9.66 -5.05
N PHE A 122 7.27 -9.08 -4.14
CA PHE A 122 6.97 -7.79 -3.51
C PHE A 122 8.11 -6.80 -3.73
N ALA A 123 7.77 -5.53 -3.94
CA ALA A 123 8.74 -4.46 -4.10
C ALA A 123 9.37 -4.11 -2.75
N GLY A 124 10.70 -4.11 -2.68
CA GLY A 124 11.44 -3.69 -1.49
C GLY A 124 11.01 -4.43 -0.22
N ASN A 125 10.51 -3.68 0.76
CA ASN A 125 10.00 -4.19 2.04
C ASN A 125 8.46 -4.23 2.12
N ALA A 126 7.74 -4.12 0.99
CA ALA A 126 6.26 -4.09 0.98
C ALA A 126 5.62 -5.32 1.65
N ARG A 127 6.20 -6.52 1.49
CA ARG A 127 5.74 -7.72 2.20
C ARG A 127 5.83 -7.55 3.72
N ILE A 128 6.92 -6.96 4.22
CA ILE A 128 7.12 -6.72 5.66
C ILE A 128 6.14 -5.64 6.15
N GLN A 129 5.96 -4.57 5.39
CA GLN A 129 4.99 -3.50 5.67
C GLN A 129 3.58 -4.05 5.80
N LEU A 130 3.16 -4.92 4.87
CA LEU A 130 1.87 -5.60 4.90
C LEU A 130 1.67 -6.40 6.20
N LEU A 131 2.62 -7.29 6.52
CA LEU A 131 2.53 -8.13 7.71
C LEU A 131 2.50 -7.28 9.00
N LYS A 132 3.32 -6.23 9.06
CA LYS A 132 3.33 -5.29 10.20
C LYS A 132 2.03 -4.51 10.33
N ALA A 133 1.39 -4.10 9.24
CA ALA A 133 0.08 -3.46 9.28
C ALA A 133 -1.01 -4.39 9.78
N ILE A 134 -1.03 -5.62 9.31
CA ILE A 134 -2.01 -6.61 9.75
C ILE A 134 -1.95 -6.81 11.26
N THR A 135 -0.75 -7.00 11.82
CA THR A 135 -0.57 -7.16 13.27
C THR A 135 -0.87 -5.86 14.02
N ALA A 136 -0.34 -4.72 13.59
CA ALA A 136 -0.50 -3.45 14.30
C ALA A 136 -1.96 -2.95 14.34
N LYS A 137 -2.76 -3.32 13.32
CA LYS A 137 -4.19 -3.00 13.24
C LYS A 137 -5.08 -4.11 13.79
N ASN A 138 -4.51 -5.17 14.38
CA ASN A 138 -5.22 -6.34 14.91
C ASN A 138 -6.20 -6.95 13.88
N ILE A 139 -5.79 -6.98 12.61
CA ILE A 139 -6.62 -7.52 11.51
C ILE A 139 -6.59 -9.05 11.53
N LEU A 140 -5.42 -9.63 11.80
CA LEU A 140 -5.18 -11.05 12.05
C LEU A 140 -4.26 -11.19 13.26
N SER A 141 -4.40 -12.29 13.99
CA SER A 141 -3.49 -12.67 15.07
C SER A 141 -2.11 -13.09 14.54
N GLU A 142 -1.09 -13.13 15.41
CA GLU A 142 0.25 -13.60 15.01
C GLU A 142 0.23 -15.03 14.47
N ASP A 143 -0.61 -15.90 15.03
CA ASP A 143 -0.77 -17.29 14.59
C ASP A 143 -1.40 -17.39 13.18
N GLU A 144 -2.26 -16.44 12.81
CA GLU A 144 -2.89 -16.39 11.48
C GLU A 144 -1.98 -15.76 10.41
N VAL A 145 -0.93 -15.05 10.83
CA VAL A 145 0.03 -14.36 9.95
C VAL A 145 1.23 -15.24 9.59
N ASN A 146 1.55 -16.23 10.44
CA ASN A 146 2.69 -17.15 10.29
C ASN A 146 2.36 -18.39 9.44
#